data_AF-A0A1E4TFP3-F1
#
_entry.id   AF-A0A1E4TFP3-F1
#
_cell.length_a   1.000
_cell.length_b   1.000
_cell.length_c   1.000
_cell.angle_alpha   90.00
_cell.angle_beta   90.00
_cell.angle_gamma   90.00
#
_symmetry.space_group_name_H-M   'P 1'
#
loop_
_entity.id
_entity.type
_entity.pdbx_description
1 polymer ?
#
loop_
_entity_poly.entity_id
_entity_poly.type
_entity_poly.pdbx_seq_one_letter_code
_entity_poly.pdbx_strand_id
1 'polypeptide(L)'
;MARKSLEPVFRRIKVKHPFSLQDADPALVKLQQMLKCWASYGPNSSKCDEYKIEYLEATSQRQKVELERTPINYHARRLQDKVMKRY
;
A
#
# COMPACT_ATOMS: atom_id res chain seq x y z
N MET A 1 17.61 -37.37 -25.75
CA MET A 1 17.09 -37.27 -24.36
C MET A 1 16.86 -35.79 -24.04
N ALA A 2 15.61 -35.32 -24.07
CA ALA A 2 15.29 -33.92 -23.83
C ALA A 2 15.30 -33.64 -22.32
N ARG A 3 16.12 -32.67 -21.88
CA ARG A 3 16.10 -32.17 -20.50
C ARG A 3 14.75 -31.51 -20.27
N LYS A 4 13.88 -32.16 -19.50
CA LYS A 4 12.63 -31.56 -19.00
C LYS A 4 13.04 -30.40 -18.11
N SER A 5 12.93 -29.17 -18.61
CA SER A 5 13.16 -27.98 -17.78
C SER A 5 12.13 -27.98 -16.65
N LEU A 6 12.61 -28.05 -15.41
CA LEU A 6 11.83 -28.07 -14.17
C LEU A 6 11.39 -26.65 -13.76
N GLU A 7 11.14 -25.77 -14.73
CA GLU A 7 10.47 -24.50 -14.43
C GLU A 7 8.97 -24.76 -14.33
N PRO A 8 8.32 -24.38 -13.23
CA PRO A 8 6.88 -24.47 -13.15
C PRO A 8 6.33 -23.58 -14.26
N VAL A 9 5.75 -24.19 -15.28
CA VAL A 9 5.02 -23.48 -16.33
C VAL A 9 3.93 -22.70 -15.60
N PHE A 10 4.19 -21.42 -15.29
CA PHE A 10 3.22 -20.55 -14.66
C PHE A 10 2.02 -20.48 -15.60
N ARG A 11 0.96 -21.23 -15.29
CA ARG A 11 -0.21 -21.34 -16.17
C ARG A 11 -0.79 -19.96 -16.51
N ARG A 12 -0.69 -18.99 -15.58
CA ARG A 12 -1.07 -17.58 -15.77
C ARG A 12 -0.22 -16.65 -14.89
N ILE A 13 0.37 -15.61 -15.48
CA ILE A 13 1.01 -14.52 -14.73
C ILE A 13 -0.10 -13.54 -14.29
N LYS A 14 -0.29 -13.40 -12.97
CA LYS A 14 -1.23 -12.43 -12.40
C LYS A 14 -0.75 -11.91 -11.05
N VAL A 15 -1.04 -10.66 -10.77
CA VAL A 15 -0.92 -10.05 -9.45
C VAL A 15 -2.16 -10.44 -8.62
N LYS A 16 -1.93 -11.02 -7.44
CA LYS A 16 -3.01 -11.49 -6.54
C LYS A 16 -3.84 -10.35 -5.96
N HIS A 17 -3.20 -9.22 -5.66
CA HIS A 17 -3.82 -8.02 -5.08
C HIS A 17 -3.54 -6.80 -5.97
N PRO A 18 -4.31 -6.60 -7.06
CA PRO A 18 -4.03 -5.56 -8.04
C PRO A 18 -4.64 -4.22 -7.60
N PHE A 19 -4.36 -3.76 -6.39
CA PHE A 19 -4.88 -2.49 -5.91
C PHE A 19 -3.85 -1.38 -6.09
N SER A 20 -4.32 -0.15 -6.31
CA SER A 20 -3.43 1.00 -6.38
C SER A 20 -2.77 1.25 -5.01
N LEU A 21 -1.54 1.73 -5.02
CA LEU A 21 -0.92 2.25 -3.80
C LEU A 21 -1.69 3.49 -3.39
N GLN A 22 -2.26 3.46 -2.20
CA GLN A 22 -2.89 4.63 -1.60
C GLN A 22 -1.86 5.41 -0.80
N ASP A 23 -2.04 6.72 -0.76
CA ASP A 23 -1.31 7.57 0.17
C ASP A 23 -1.60 7.15 1.62
N ALA A 24 -0.66 7.46 2.51
CA ALA A 24 -0.81 7.13 3.93
C ALA A 24 -2.07 7.79 4.51
N ASP A 25 -2.78 7.08 5.38
CA ASP A 25 -3.96 7.60 6.07
C ASP A 25 -3.60 8.90 6.82
N PRO A 26 -4.26 10.03 6.56
CA PRO A 26 -3.93 11.32 7.15
C PRO A 26 -3.96 11.28 8.69
N ALA A 27 -4.89 10.52 9.29
CA ALA A 27 -4.95 10.39 10.74
C ALA A 27 -3.74 9.64 11.30
N LEU A 28 -3.22 8.64 10.57
CA LEU A 28 -2.01 7.92 10.96
C LEU A 28 -0.77 8.82 10.88
N VAL A 29 -0.70 9.70 9.87
CA VAL A 29 0.40 10.66 9.75
C VAL A 29 0.40 11.62 10.94
N LYS A 30 -0.76 12.19 11.29
CA LYS A 30 -0.89 13.07 12.46
C LYS A 30 -0.59 12.35 13.78
N LEU A 31 -1.02 11.10 13.91
CA LEU A 31 -0.67 10.26 15.06
C LEU A 31 0.84 10.08 15.20
N GLN A 32 1.55 9.79 14.10
CA GLN A 32 3.01 9.65 14.12
C GLN A 32 3.70 10.95 14.54
N GLN A 33 3.20 12.11 14.11
CA GLN A 33 3.71 13.41 14.52
C GLN A 33 3.49 13.66 16.02
N MET A 34 2.29 13.34 16.53
CA MET A 34 1.98 13.43 17.96
C MET A 34 2.90 12.53 18.80
N LEU A 35 3.10 11.28 18.39
CA LEU A 35 3.96 10.33 19.10
C LEU A 35 5.44 10.77 19.09
N LYS A 36 5.91 11.35 17.99
CA LYS A 36 7.25 11.96 17.92
C LYS A 36 7.37 13.14 18.89
N CYS A 37 6.33 13.96 19.01
CA CYS A 37 6.31 15.07 19.96
C CYS A 37 6.36 14.57 21.41
N TRP A 38 5.58 13.54 21.76
CA TRP A 38 5.61 12.93 23.08
C TRP A 38 6.94 12.24 23.40
N ALA A 39 7.60 11.64 22.41
CA ALA A 39 8.92 11.06 22.60
C ALA A 39 9.98 12.12 23.00
N SER A 40 9.82 13.36 22.52
CA SER A 40 10.77 14.45 22.80
C SER A 40 10.42 15.27 24.04
N TYR A 41 9.14 15.53 24.31
CA TYR A 41 8.70 16.46 25.36
C TYR A 41 7.93 15.79 26.50
N GLY A 42 7.68 14.49 26.40
CA GLY A 42 6.86 13.73 27.34
C GLY A 42 5.36 13.79 27.01
N PRO A 43 4.58 12.89 27.61
CA PRO A 43 3.13 12.85 27.45
C PRO A 43 2.48 14.10 28.05
N ASN A 44 1.41 14.59 27.43
CA ASN A 44 0.63 15.77 27.85
C ASN A 44 1.41 17.11 27.91
N SER A 45 2.56 17.21 27.23
CA SER A 45 3.20 18.50 27.00
C SER A 45 2.30 19.38 26.13
N SER A 46 2.07 20.63 26.54
CA SER A 46 1.29 21.60 25.77
C SER A 46 1.88 21.91 24.39
N LYS A 47 3.17 21.59 24.20
CA LYS A 47 3.84 21.66 22.89
C LYS A 47 3.28 20.68 21.86
N CYS A 48 2.53 19.67 22.30
CA CYS A 48 1.96 18.63 21.44
C CYS A 48 0.44 18.76 21.26
N ASP A 49 -0.18 19.82 21.80
CA ASP A 49 -1.64 20.01 21.75
C ASP A 49 -2.15 20.21 20.31
N GLU A 50 -1.37 20.89 19.47
CA GLU A 50 -1.69 21.09 18.06
C GLU A 50 -1.85 19.75 17.33
N TYR A 51 -0.88 18.84 17.44
CA TYR A 51 -0.95 17.51 16.82
C TYR A 51 -2.11 16.66 17.35
N LYS A 52 -2.49 16.86 18.61
CA LYS A 52 -3.64 16.18 19.21
C LYS A 52 -4.96 16.67 18.60
N ILE A 53 -5.12 17.98 18.42
CA ILE A 53 -6.29 18.58 17.78
C ILE A 53 -6.39 18.08 16.33
N GLU A 54 -5.30 18.18 15.56
CA GLU A 54 -5.26 17.73 14.17
C GLU A 54 -5.56 16.24 14.02
N TYR A 55 -5.11 15.40 14.96
CA TYR A 55 -5.43 13.97 14.97
C TYR A 55 -6.93 13.71 15.21
N LEU A 56 -7.54 14.43 16.15
CA LEU A 56 -8.98 14.30 16.42
C LEU A 56 -9.82 14.75 15.23
N GLU A 57 -9.44 15.84 14.57
CA GLU A 57 -10.08 16.30 13.34
C GLU A 57 -9.95 15.26 12.22
N ALA A 58 -8.74 14.76 11.97
CA ALA A 58 -8.48 13.77 10.92
C ALA A 58 -9.23 12.45 11.16
N THR A 59 -9.36 12.02 12.42
CA THR A 59 -10.12 10.80 12.76
C THR A 59 -11.64 11.00 12.63
N SER A 60 -12.15 12.20 12.92
CA SER A 60 -13.58 12.52 12.74
C SER A 60 -14.02 12.52 11.28
N GLN A 61 -13.11 12.86 10.36
CA GLN A 61 -13.36 12.94 8.92
C GLN A 61 -13.00 11.66 8.17
N ARG A 62 -12.72 10.56 8.86
CA ARG A 62 -12.21 9.33 8.24
C ARG A 62 -13.24 8.70 7.31
N GLN A 63 -13.11 8.98 6.03
CA GLN A 63 -13.88 8.32 4.98
C GLN A 63 -13.24 6.98 4.65
N LYS A 64 -14.07 5.96 4.36
CA LYS A 64 -13.58 4.70 3.82
C LYS A 64 -13.03 4.96 2.43
N VAL A 65 -11.71 4.93 2.27
CA VAL A 65 -11.08 4.98 0.95
C VAL A 65 -11.32 3.63 0.29
N GLU A 66 -12.09 3.63 -0.80
CA GLU A 66 -12.30 2.42 -1.59
C GLU A 66 -11.01 2.09 -2.35
N LEU A 67 -10.56 0.83 -2.26
CA LEU A 67 -9.35 0.38 -2.94
C LEU A 67 -9.61 0.28 -4.45
N GLU A 68 -9.07 1.23 -5.20
CA GLU A 68 -9.14 1.19 -6.66
C GLU A 68 -8.34 0.03 -7.23
N ARG A 69 -8.97 -0.74 -8.11
CA ARG A 69 -8.32 -1.85 -8.83
C ARG A 69 -7.54 -1.32 -10.02
N THR A 70 -6.29 -1.76 -10.12
CA THR A 70 -5.41 -1.48 -11.25
C THR A 70 -5.64 -2.48 -12.40
N PRO A 71 -5.47 -2.04 -13.67
CA PRO A 71 -5.60 -2.92 -14.84
C PRO A 71 -4.39 -3.83 -15.07
N ILE A 72 -3.47 -3.98 -14.09
CA ILE A 72 -2.20 -4.71 -14.26
C ILE A 72 -2.39 -6.14 -14.80
N ASN A 73 -3.45 -6.83 -14.35
CA ASN A 73 -3.74 -8.21 -14.78
C ASN A 73 -4.25 -8.31 -16.22
N TYR A 74 -4.86 -7.24 -16.75
CA TYR A 74 -5.24 -7.18 -18.17
C TYR A 74 -3.99 -7.16 -19.06
N HIS A 75 -3.02 -6.30 -18.72
CA HIS A 75 -1.77 -6.21 -19.46
C HIS A 75 -0.90 -7.45 -19.30
N ALA A 76 -0.82 -8.02 -18.09
CA ALA A 76 -0.08 -9.26 -17.83
C ALA A 76 -0.60 -10.42 -18.69
N ARG A 77 -1.93 -10.56 -18.82
CA ARG A 77 -2.54 -11.59 -19.68
C ARG A 77 -2.23 -11.37 -21.16
N ARG A 78 -2.30 -10.12 -21.64
CA ARG A 78 -2.04 -9.80 -23.06
C ARG A 78 -0.59 -10.06 -23.47
N LEU A 79 0.36 -9.86 -22.55
CA LEU A 79 1.79 -9.98 -22.83
C LEU A 79 2.37 -11.34 -22.46
N GLN A 80 1.62 -12.21 -21.77
CA GLN A 80 2.07 -13.52 -21.28
C GLN A 80 2.77 -14.34 -22.39
N ASP A 81 2.14 -14.47 -23.56
CA ASP A 81 2.71 -15.26 -24.66
C ASP A 81 3.99 -14.66 -25.24
N LYS A 82 4.16 -13.33 -25.18
CA LYS A 82 5.37 -12.65 -25.68
C LYS A 82 6.53 -12.76 -24.70
N VAL A 83 6.25 -12.70 -23.40
CA VAL A 83 7.26 -12.81 -22.34
C VAL A 83 7.72 -14.26 -22.19
N MET A 84 6.79 -15.22 -22.19
CA MET A 84 7.09 -16.64 -22.00
C MET A 84 7.76 -17.31 -23.20
N LYS A 85 7.52 -16.86 -24.44
CA LYS A 85 8.19 -17.43 -25.63
C LYS A 85 9.65 -17.01 -25.79
N ARG A 86 10.12 -16.06 -24.97
CA ARG A 86 11.47 -15.49 -25.07
C ARG A 86 12.48 -16.17 -24.13
N TYR A 87 12.00 -17.05 -23.25
CA TYR A 87 12.77 -17.91 -22.36
C TYR A 87 12.49 -19.37 -22.71
#